data_AF-A0A3B9PP24-F1
#
_entry.id   AF-A0A3B9PP24-F1
#
_cell.length_a   1.000
_cell.length_b   1.000
_cell.length_c   1.000
_cell.angle_alpha   90.00
_cell.angle_beta   90.00
_cell.angle_gamma   90.00
#
_symmetry.space_group_name_H-M   'P 1'
#
loop_
_entity.id
_entity.type
_entity.pdbx_description
1 polymer ?
#
loop_
_entity_poly.entity_id
_entity_poly.type
_entity_poly.pdbx_seq_one_letter_code
_entity_poly.pdbx_strand_id
1 'polypeptide(L)'
;KSHGDKVTERPPGFKVIGSNESTPIAAMADEARGFYGVQFPPEVTHTIKGKEMIGRFVHDICGCGHDWNMPDYIAEAVQKIRDQVGDEEVILGLSGGVDSSVAAALIHRAIGDQLTCVFVDHGLLRLNEGKLVMEMFAGRLHAKVVHVDATEQFMGHLKGVTDPEQKRKIIG
;
A
#
# COMPACT_ATOMS: atom_id res chain seq x y z
N LYS A 1 3.36 -20.51 -11.40
CA LYS A 1 3.84 -21.81 -11.94
C LYS A 1 5.28 -21.99 -11.47
N SER A 2 5.54 -22.90 -10.52
CA SER A 2 6.87 -23.16 -9.94
C SER A 2 7.42 -24.54 -10.38
N HIS A 3 7.09 -24.94 -11.62
CA HIS A 3 7.44 -26.25 -12.18
C HIS A 3 8.49 -26.14 -13.30
N GLY A 4 9.19 -25.01 -13.38
CA GLY A 4 10.31 -24.83 -14.32
C GLY A 4 11.54 -25.57 -13.79
N ASP A 5 12.30 -24.89 -12.93
CA ASP A 5 13.47 -25.47 -12.28
C ASP A 5 13.08 -26.20 -10.98
N LYS A 6 13.72 -27.32 -10.70
CA LYS A 6 13.53 -28.10 -9.47
C LYS A 6 14.86 -28.59 -8.92
N VAL A 7 14.92 -28.71 -7.60
CA VAL A 7 16.07 -29.29 -6.90
C VAL A 7 16.12 -30.80 -7.20
N THR A 8 17.21 -31.27 -7.82
CA THR A 8 17.45 -32.69 -8.10
C THR A 8 18.30 -33.35 -7.02
N GLU A 9 19.22 -32.61 -6.43
CA GLU A 9 20.07 -33.03 -5.32
C GLU A 9 20.03 -31.97 -4.22
N ARG A 10 19.94 -32.45 -2.98
CA ARG A 10 19.80 -31.59 -1.81
C ARG A 10 21.17 -31.22 -1.24
N PRO A 11 21.39 -29.97 -0.83
CA PRO A 11 22.65 -29.59 -0.18
C PRO A 11 22.88 -30.34 1.15
N PRO A 12 24.14 -30.54 1.57
CA PRO A 12 24.46 -31.11 2.87
C PRO A 12 23.80 -30.36 4.03
N GLY A 13 23.37 -31.10 5.05
CA GLY A 13 22.76 -30.57 6.28
C GLY A 13 21.24 -30.38 6.23
N PHE A 14 20.66 -30.15 5.05
CA PHE A 14 19.21 -30.06 4.93
C PHE A 14 18.56 -31.46 5.17
N LYS A 15 17.24 -31.52 5.30
CA LYS A 15 16.37 -32.71 5.17
C LYS A 15 15.20 -32.43 4.22
N VAL A 16 14.65 -33.45 3.55
CA VAL A 16 13.37 -33.32 2.82
C VAL A 16 12.24 -33.29 3.85
N ILE A 17 11.37 -32.28 3.75
CA ILE A 17 10.22 -32.11 4.64
C ILE A 17 8.89 -32.03 3.88
N GLY A 18 8.93 -32.09 2.55
CA GLY A 18 7.75 -32.17 1.70
C GLY A 18 8.11 -32.70 0.31
N SER A 19 7.22 -33.50 -0.26
CA SER A 19 7.43 -34.17 -1.54
C SER A 19 6.11 -34.45 -2.23
N ASN A 20 6.15 -34.57 -3.55
CA ASN A 20 5.08 -35.19 -4.35
C ASN A 20 5.70 -35.97 -5.51
N GLU A 21 4.87 -36.66 -6.29
CA GLU A 21 5.32 -37.53 -7.39
C GLU A 21 6.19 -36.80 -8.43
N SER A 22 5.80 -35.58 -8.79
CA SER A 22 6.49 -34.78 -9.82
C SER A 22 7.70 -34.00 -9.26
N THR A 23 7.75 -33.78 -7.95
CA THR A 23 8.74 -32.96 -7.24
C THR A 23 9.13 -33.65 -5.92
N PRO A 24 10.11 -34.57 -5.95
CA PRO A 24 10.55 -35.31 -4.77
C PRO A 24 11.13 -34.43 -3.66
N ILE A 25 11.72 -33.28 -4.01
CA ILE A 25 12.20 -32.26 -3.07
C ILE A 25 11.30 -31.03 -3.21
N ALA A 26 10.05 -31.14 -2.77
CA ALA A 26 9.09 -30.03 -2.82
C ALA A 26 9.28 -29.04 -1.65
N ALA A 27 9.82 -29.51 -0.54
CA ALA A 27 10.26 -28.68 0.57
C ALA A 27 11.47 -29.31 1.29
N MET A 28 12.39 -28.48 1.76
CA MET A 28 13.57 -28.90 2.51
C MET A 28 13.89 -27.92 3.63
N ALA A 29 14.49 -28.42 4.71
CA ALA A 29 14.88 -27.61 5.85
C ALA A 29 16.24 -28.03 6.43
N ASP A 30 17.06 -27.07 6.81
CA ASP A 30 18.17 -27.23 7.73
C ASP A 30 17.81 -26.51 9.04
N GLU A 31 17.27 -27.28 9.99
CA GLU A 31 16.80 -26.77 11.29
C GLU A 31 17.96 -26.22 12.14
N ALA A 32 19.20 -26.70 11.95
CA ALA A 32 20.34 -26.23 12.71
C ALA A 32 20.78 -24.82 12.29
N ARG A 33 20.62 -24.50 11.00
CA ARG A 33 20.92 -23.18 10.43
C ARG A 33 19.68 -22.28 10.28
N GLY A 34 18.48 -22.81 10.50
CA GLY A 34 17.22 -22.09 10.27
C GLY A 34 16.93 -21.81 8.80
N PHE A 35 17.41 -22.66 7.88
CA PHE A 35 17.18 -22.50 6.44
C PHE A 35 16.01 -23.35 5.96
N TYR A 36 15.08 -22.75 5.22
CA TYR A 36 13.90 -23.43 4.70
C TYR A 36 13.72 -23.08 3.23
N GLY A 37 13.35 -24.07 2.42
CA GLY A 37 13.05 -23.90 1.00
C GLY A 37 11.77 -24.64 0.64
N VAL A 38 10.90 -23.99 -0.13
CA VAL A 38 9.66 -24.55 -0.68
C VAL A 38 9.61 -24.31 -2.19
N GLN A 39 9.15 -25.29 -2.94
CA GLN A 39 9.03 -25.23 -4.41
C GLN A 39 7.63 -24.73 -4.85
N PHE A 40 6.84 -24.15 -3.95
CA PHE A 40 5.53 -23.60 -4.23
C PHE A 40 5.37 -22.24 -3.55
N PRO A 41 4.55 -21.32 -4.08
CA PRO A 41 4.34 -20.00 -3.49
C PRO A 41 3.42 -20.09 -2.25
N PRO A 42 3.91 -19.91 -1.01
CA PRO A 42 3.05 -19.89 0.18
C PRO A 42 2.22 -18.59 0.29
N GLU A 43 2.52 -17.56 -0.48
CA GLU A 43 1.84 -16.26 -0.43
C GLU A 43 0.51 -16.22 -1.17
N VAL A 44 0.28 -17.14 -2.11
CA VAL A 44 -0.95 -17.18 -2.90
C VAL A 44 -2.05 -17.97 -2.20
N THR A 45 -3.30 -17.54 -2.38
CA THR A 45 -4.49 -18.14 -1.75
C THR A 45 -4.75 -19.59 -2.15
N HIS A 46 -4.20 -20.03 -3.29
CA HIS A 46 -4.28 -21.42 -3.76
C HIS A 46 -3.52 -22.39 -2.85
N THR A 47 -2.52 -21.90 -2.11
CA THR A 47 -1.85 -22.68 -1.07
C THR A 47 -2.66 -22.53 0.21
N ILE A 48 -3.57 -23.47 0.47
CA ILE A 48 -4.56 -23.42 1.58
C ILE A 48 -3.92 -23.06 2.93
N LYS A 49 -2.72 -23.59 3.20
CA LYS A 49 -1.96 -23.40 4.44
C LYS A 49 -0.83 -22.38 4.33
N GLY A 50 -0.80 -21.60 3.24
CA GLY A 50 0.29 -20.68 2.92
C GLY A 50 0.51 -19.59 3.97
N LYS A 51 -0.58 -18.96 4.41
CA LYS A 51 -0.55 -17.96 5.50
C LYS A 51 -0.01 -18.55 6.81
N GLU A 52 -0.41 -19.79 7.16
CA GLU A 52 0.07 -20.48 8.36
C GLU A 52 1.57 -20.79 8.26
N MET A 53 2.06 -21.18 7.08
CA MET A 53 3.49 -21.42 6.83
C MET A 53 4.32 -20.14 6.98
N ILE A 54 3.87 -19.03 6.37
CA ILE A 54 4.55 -17.72 6.50
C ILE A 54 4.52 -17.26 7.95
N GLY A 55 3.37 -17.38 8.63
CA GLY A 55 3.22 -17.02 10.03
C GLY A 55 4.19 -17.80 10.94
N ARG A 56 4.28 -19.12 10.74
CA ARG A 56 5.24 -19.96 11.47
C ARG A 56 6.69 -19.54 11.21
N PHE A 57 7.04 -19.23 9.97
CA PHE A 57 8.40 -18.79 9.66
C PHE A 57 8.74 -17.46 10.32
N VAL A 58 7.85 -16.47 10.20
CA VAL A 58 8.09 -15.12 10.75
C VAL A 58 8.06 -15.12 12.28
N HIS A 59 7.05 -15.73 12.90
CA HIS A 59 6.83 -15.60 14.33
C HIS A 59 7.53 -16.68 15.16
N ASP A 60 7.50 -17.94 14.73
CA ASP A 60 8.08 -19.03 15.52
C ASP A 60 9.58 -19.21 15.22
N ILE A 61 9.97 -19.19 13.94
CA ILE A 61 11.34 -19.50 13.51
C ILE A 61 12.25 -18.27 13.59
N CYS A 62 11.83 -17.14 13.02
CA CYS A 62 12.60 -15.89 13.12
C CYS A 62 12.41 -15.19 14.47
N GLY A 63 11.39 -15.56 15.24
CA GLY A 63 11.09 -14.95 16.53
C GLY A 63 10.55 -13.51 16.44
N CYS A 64 10.03 -13.10 15.28
CA CYS A 64 9.45 -11.76 15.13
C CYS A 64 8.12 -11.66 15.90
N GLY A 65 7.94 -10.57 16.65
CA GLY A 65 6.71 -10.32 17.41
C GLY A 65 5.46 -10.11 16.56
N HIS A 66 4.36 -9.80 17.23
CA HIS A 66 3.06 -9.43 16.64
C HIS A 66 2.70 -7.96 16.92
N ASP A 67 3.71 -7.13 17.09
CA ASP A 67 3.61 -5.73 17.51
C ASP A 67 3.21 -4.79 16.37
N TRP A 68 3.37 -5.19 15.12
CA TRP A 68 2.91 -4.36 14.00
C TRP A 68 1.39 -4.28 13.91
N ASN A 69 0.84 -3.13 14.33
CA ASN A 69 -0.58 -2.83 14.22
C ASN A 69 -0.83 -1.35 13.95
N MET A 70 -1.98 -1.03 13.34
CA MET A 70 -2.33 0.33 12.95
C MET A 70 -2.48 1.32 14.13
N PRO A 71 -3.12 0.96 15.26
CA PRO A 71 -3.19 1.84 16.42
C PRO A 71 -1.83 2.34 16.91
N ASP A 72 -0.86 1.44 17.08
CA ASP A 72 0.47 1.79 17.56
C ASP A 72 1.24 2.61 16.51
N TYR A 73 1.11 2.25 15.23
CA TYR A 73 1.75 2.97 14.13
C TYR A 73 1.28 4.44 14.00
N ILE A 74 0.01 4.74 14.31
CA ILE A 74 -0.49 6.13 14.23
C ILE A 74 0.30 7.05 15.17
N ALA A 75 0.58 6.61 16.39
CA ALA A 75 1.32 7.42 17.37
C ALA A 75 2.76 7.68 16.88
N GLU A 76 3.44 6.63 16.40
CA GLU A 76 4.79 6.73 15.85
C GLU A 76 4.83 7.66 14.63
N ALA A 77 3.91 7.50 13.68
CA ALA A 77 3.86 8.30 12.46
C ALA A 77 3.54 9.76 12.74
N VAL A 78 2.62 10.05 13.67
CA VAL A 78 2.33 11.43 14.11
C VAL A 78 3.56 12.10 14.69
N GLN A 79 4.32 11.39 15.53
CA GLN A 79 5.55 11.95 16.11
C GLN A 79 6.60 12.22 15.04
N LYS A 80 6.82 11.27 14.11
CA LYS A 80 7.74 11.46 12.98
C LYS A 80 7.37 12.68 12.13
N ILE A 81 6.09 12.88 11.84
CA ILE A 81 5.62 14.04 11.06
C ILE A 81 5.93 15.33 11.82
N ARG A 82 5.66 15.40 13.13
CA ARG A 82 5.96 16.59 13.93
C ARG A 82 7.45 16.89 13.97
N ASP A 83 8.28 15.88 14.20
CA ASP A 83 9.74 16.04 14.27
C ASP A 83 10.32 16.49 12.93
N GLN A 84 9.76 16.01 11.82
CA GLN A 84 10.22 16.34 10.48
C GLN A 84 9.74 17.72 10.00
N VAL A 85 8.49 18.09 10.31
CA VAL A 85 7.87 19.35 9.83
C VAL A 85 8.19 20.53 10.75
N GLY A 86 8.25 20.30 12.07
CA GLY A 86 8.39 21.38 13.04
C GLY A 86 7.28 22.42 12.89
N ASP A 87 7.69 23.68 12.67
CA ASP A 87 6.79 24.83 12.56
C ASP A 87 6.49 25.23 11.09
N GLU A 88 6.95 24.45 10.10
CA GLU A 88 6.69 24.73 8.68
C GLU A 88 5.26 24.36 8.25
N GLU A 89 4.81 24.90 7.12
CA GLU A 89 3.51 24.57 6.53
C GLU A 89 3.64 23.46 5.48
N VAL A 90 2.62 22.62 5.37
CA VAL A 90 2.56 21.49 4.43
C VAL A 90 1.39 21.67 3.47
N ILE A 91 1.65 21.49 2.18
CA ILE A 91 0.61 21.39 1.15
C ILE A 91 0.38 19.93 0.76
N LEU A 92 -0.88 19.56 0.53
CA LEU A 92 -1.24 18.21 0.10
C LEU A 92 -2.30 18.24 -1.00
N GLY A 93 -2.03 17.54 -2.12
CA GLY A 93 -3.01 17.31 -3.16
C GLY A 93 -4.02 16.23 -2.73
N LEU A 94 -5.27 16.62 -2.50
CA LEU A 94 -6.38 15.70 -2.29
C LEU A 94 -6.92 15.27 -3.65
N SER A 95 -6.88 13.97 -3.92
CA SER A 95 -7.40 13.39 -5.17
C SER A 95 -8.76 12.72 -5.03
N GLY A 96 -9.26 12.54 -3.80
CA GLY A 96 -10.43 11.72 -3.49
C GLY A 96 -10.12 10.22 -3.33
N GLY A 97 -8.88 9.80 -3.62
CA GLY A 97 -8.40 8.45 -3.36
C GLY A 97 -8.17 8.16 -1.87
N VAL A 98 -8.12 6.88 -1.51
CA VAL A 98 -7.91 6.44 -0.11
C VAL A 98 -6.54 6.90 0.40
N ASP A 99 -5.49 6.79 -0.41
CA ASP A 99 -4.12 7.09 0.02
C ASP A 99 -3.93 8.57 0.39
N SER A 100 -4.32 9.49 -0.50
CA SER A 100 -4.26 10.93 -0.23
C SER A 100 -5.18 11.33 0.92
N SER A 101 -6.32 10.65 1.08
CA SER A 101 -7.25 10.90 2.17
C SER A 101 -6.69 10.47 3.54
N VAL A 102 -6.08 9.29 3.62
CA VAL A 102 -5.44 8.80 4.84
C VAL A 102 -4.21 9.64 5.18
N ALA A 103 -3.42 10.02 4.18
CA ALA A 103 -2.29 10.93 4.37
C ALA A 103 -2.75 12.28 4.93
N ALA A 104 -3.78 12.89 4.35
CA ALA A 104 -4.36 14.14 4.85
C ALA A 104 -4.86 14.02 6.28
N ALA A 105 -5.60 12.96 6.62
CA ALA A 105 -6.09 12.74 7.97
C ALA A 105 -4.95 12.53 8.99
N LEU A 106 -3.90 11.80 8.62
CA LEU A 106 -2.76 11.52 9.49
C LEU A 106 -1.90 12.78 9.72
N ILE A 107 -1.62 13.54 8.65
CA ILE A 107 -0.87 14.79 8.74
C ILE A 107 -1.67 15.84 9.50
N HIS A 108 -2.97 15.99 9.22
CA HIS A 108 -3.83 16.91 9.97
C HIS A 108 -3.86 16.57 11.47
N ARG A 109 -3.90 15.29 11.83
CA ARG A 109 -3.79 14.87 13.24
C ARG A 109 -2.44 15.25 13.86
N ALA A 110 -1.37 15.27 13.07
CA ALA A 110 -0.03 15.60 13.54
C ALA A 110 0.17 17.11 13.74
N ILE A 111 -0.17 17.91 12.72
CA ILE A 111 0.22 19.33 12.62
C ILE A 111 -0.97 20.31 12.41
N GLY A 112 -2.21 19.80 12.42
CA GLY A 112 -3.43 20.61 12.43
C GLY A 112 -3.49 21.63 11.29
N ASP A 113 -3.50 22.91 11.68
CA ASP A 113 -3.65 24.07 10.79
C ASP A 113 -2.44 24.36 9.91
N GLN A 114 -1.29 23.73 10.15
CA GLN A 114 -0.12 23.80 9.26
C GLN A 114 -0.35 23.06 7.93
N LEU A 115 -1.35 22.16 7.89
CA LEU A 115 -1.74 21.48 6.66
C LEU A 115 -2.76 22.30 5.87
N THR A 116 -2.44 22.56 4.60
CA THR A 116 -3.39 23.05 3.59
C THR A 116 -3.57 22.01 2.50
N CYS A 117 -4.78 21.50 2.36
CA CYS A 117 -5.14 20.58 1.28
C CYS A 117 -5.61 21.36 0.05
N VAL A 118 -5.26 20.87 -1.14
CA VAL A 118 -5.75 21.38 -2.42
C VAL A 118 -6.51 20.26 -3.11
N PHE A 119 -7.79 20.47 -3.36
CA PHE A 119 -8.66 19.56 -4.10
C PHE A 119 -9.03 20.18 -5.44
N VAL A 120 -8.66 19.52 -6.53
CA VAL A 120 -8.92 19.98 -7.91
C VAL A 120 -9.98 19.09 -8.54
N ASP A 121 -11.17 19.62 -8.76
CA ASP A 121 -12.21 18.98 -9.55
C ASP A 121 -11.98 19.27 -11.04
N HIS A 122 -11.39 18.30 -11.74
CA HIS A 122 -11.15 18.38 -13.18
C HIS A 122 -12.37 17.95 -14.01
N GLY A 123 -13.53 17.69 -13.39
CA GLY A 123 -14.77 17.32 -14.08
C GLY A 123 -14.80 15.89 -14.64
N LEU A 124 -13.84 15.03 -14.25
CA LEU A 124 -13.78 13.61 -14.66
C LEU A 124 -13.90 12.66 -13.45
N LEU A 125 -14.40 13.17 -12.32
CA LEU A 125 -14.65 12.41 -11.11
C LEU A 125 -16.00 11.68 -11.18
N ARG A 126 -16.24 10.76 -10.24
CA ARG A 126 -17.54 10.10 -10.10
C ARG A 126 -18.59 11.08 -9.56
N LEU A 127 -19.85 10.70 -9.73
CA LEU A 127 -21.00 11.48 -9.28
C LEU A 127 -20.86 11.85 -7.79
N ASN A 128 -20.89 13.15 -7.50
CA ASN A 128 -20.78 13.75 -6.16
C ASN A 128 -19.45 13.51 -5.41
N GLU A 129 -18.40 13.00 -6.08
CA GLU A 129 -17.11 12.72 -5.42
C GLU A 129 -16.52 13.99 -4.77
N GLY A 130 -16.51 15.12 -5.48
CA GLY A 130 -16.04 16.40 -4.91
C GLY A 130 -16.84 16.88 -3.69
N LYS A 131 -18.16 16.67 -3.69
CA LYS A 131 -19.00 17.02 -2.52
C LYS A 131 -18.66 16.16 -1.30
N LEU A 132 -18.47 14.85 -1.51
CA LEU A 132 -18.12 13.91 -0.44
C LEU A 132 -16.75 14.23 0.16
N VAL A 133 -15.76 14.57 -0.69
CA VAL A 133 -14.42 14.99 -0.24
C VAL A 133 -14.51 16.25 0.61
N MET A 134 -15.23 17.28 0.14
CA MET A 134 -15.37 18.54 0.88
C MET A 134 -16.15 18.37 2.19
N GLU A 135 -17.24 17.58 2.20
CA GLU A 135 -18.00 17.28 3.42
C GLU A 135 -17.13 16.59 4.47
N MET A 136 -16.29 15.63 4.06
CA MET A 136 -15.44 14.90 4.98
C MET A 136 -14.30 15.76 5.52
N PHE A 137 -13.52 16.41 4.65
CA PHE A 137 -12.31 17.12 5.05
C PHE A 137 -12.59 18.51 5.63
N ALA A 138 -13.35 19.35 4.92
CA ALA A 138 -13.66 20.69 5.40
C ALA A 138 -14.81 20.66 6.43
N GLY A 139 -15.81 19.80 6.24
CA GLY A 139 -16.97 19.72 7.11
C GLY A 139 -16.71 19.00 8.43
N ARG A 140 -16.24 17.74 8.39
CA ARG A 140 -16.09 16.89 9.58
C ARG A 140 -14.73 16.99 10.24
N LEU A 141 -13.67 17.06 9.45
CA LEU A 141 -12.29 17.15 9.97
C LEU A 141 -11.84 18.59 10.18
N HIS A 142 -12.59 19.59 9.70
CA HIS A 142 -12.23 21.01 9.77
C HIS A 142 -10.83 21.34 9.21
N ALA A 143 -10.34 20.53 8.26
CA ALA A 143 -9.09 20.78 7.58
C ALA A 143 -9.23 21.97 6.61
N LYS A 144 -8.15 22.73 6.43
CA LYS A 144 -8.09 23.79 5.41
C LYS A 144 -8.05 23.14 4.03
N VAL A 145 -9.13 23.29 3.25
CA VAL A 145 -9.21 22.76 1.88
C VAL A 145 -9.47 23.88 0.88
N VAL A 146 -8.53 24.07 -0.03
CA VAL A 146 -8.69 24.89 -1.23
C VAL A 146 -9.36 24.04 -2.30
N HIS A 147 -10.60 24.38 -2.65
CA HIS A 147 -11.34 23.71 -3.71
C HIS A 147 -11.19 24.50 -5.03
N VAL A 148 -10.73 23.82 -6.07
CA VAL A 148 -10.56 24.37 -7.42
C VAL A 148 -11.47 23.60 -8.38
N ASP A 149 -12.47 24.26 -8.95
CA ASP A 149 -13.21 23.72 -10.09
C ASP A 149 -12.46 24.09 -11.38
N ALA A 150 -11.91 23.07 -12.03
CA ALA A 150 -11.16 23.17 -13.28
C ALA A 150 -11.87 22.45 -14.43
N THR A 151 -13.17 22.10 -14.27
CA THR A 151 -13.92 21.30 -15.24
C THR A 151 -13.83 21.86 -16.67
N GLU A 152 -14.10 23.16 -16.85
CA GLU A 152 -14.09 23.78 -18.18
C GLU A 152 -12.70 23.77 -18.82
N GLN A 153 -11.64 23.98 -18.02
CA GLN A 153 -10.26 23.97 -18.48
C GLN A 153 -9.85 22.59 -19.01
N PHE A 154 -10.13 21.54 -18.24
CA PHE A 154 -9.80 20.17 -18.64
C PHE A 154 -10.61 19.72 -19.85
N MET A 155 -11.92 20.01 -19.89
CA MET A 155 -12.76 19.68 -21.05
C MET A 155 -12.33 20.45 -22.31
N GLY A 156 -11.85 21.69 -22.15
CA GLY A 156 -11.27 22.49 -23.22
C GLY A 156 -10.03 21.84 -23.83
N HIS A 157 -9.08 21.39 -22.98
CA HIS A 157 -7.86 20.71 -23.45
C HIS A 157 -8.11 19.34 -24.06
N LEU A 158 -9.18 18.65 -23.64
CA LEU A 158 -9.55 17.32 -24.16
C LEU A 158 -10.39 17.38 -25.44
N LYS A 159 -10.80 18.56 -25.89
CA LYS A 159 -11.66 18.72 -27.07
C LYS A 159 -10.99 18.14 -28.33
N GLY A 160 -11.62 17.12 -28.90
CA GLY A 160 -11.15 16.47 -30.13
C GLY A 160 -10.00 15.49 -29.93
N VAL A 161 -9.54 15.26 -28.71
CA VAL A 161 -8.47 14.29 -28.41
C VAL A 161 -9.07 12.89 -28.28
N THR A 162 -8.73 12.01 -29.21
CA THR A 162 -9.22 10.61 -29.23
C THR A 162 -8.17 9.61 -28.78
N ASP A 163 -6.89 9.90 -29.01
CA ASP A 163 -5.78 9.03 -28.60
C ASP A 163 -5.71 8.93 -27.06
N PRO A 164 -5.81 7.72 -26.49
CA PRO A 164 -5.87 7.54 -25.04
C PRO A 164 -4.57 7.89 -24.32
N GLU A 165 -3.40 7.71 -24.95
CA GLU A 165 -2.11 8.08 -24.35
C GLU A 165 -1.96 9.60 -24.30
N GLN A 166 -2.37 10.29 -25.37
CA GLN A 166 -2.42 11.75 -25.40
C GLN A 166 -3.40 12.30 -24.37
N LYS A 167 -4.58 11.69 -24.20
CA LYS A 167 -5.53 12.07 -23.14
C LYS A 167 -4.89 11.99 -21.75
N ARG A 168 -4.16 10.89 -21.46
CA ARG A 168 -3.46 10.73 -20.17
C ARG A 168 -2.43 11.82 -19.93
N LYS A 169 -1.63 12.16 -20.94
CA LYS A 169 -0.60 13.22 -20.86
C LYS A 169 -1.15 14.63 -20.73
N ILE A 170 -2.37 14.88 -21.20
CA ILE A 170 -3.03 16.19 -21.07
C ILE A 170 -3.63 16.37 -19.67
N ILE A 171 -4.13 15.27 -19.08
CA ILE A 171 -4.79 15.29 -17.76
C ILE A 171 -3.76 15.32 -16.62
N GLY A 172 -2.65 14.58 -16.74
CA GLY A 172 -1.57 14.56 -15.74
C GLY A 172 -0.60 15.70 -15.92
#